data_AF-A0A9X1MQR3-F1
#
_entry.id   AF-A0A9X1MQR3-F1
#
_cell.length_a   1.000
_cell.length_b   1.000
_cell.length_c   1.000
_cell.angle_alpha   90.00
_cell.angle_beta   90.00
_cell.angle_gamma   90.00
#
_symmetry.space_group_name_H-M   'P 1'
#
loop_
_entity.id
_entity.type
_entity.pdbx_description
1 polymer ?
#
loop_
_entity_poly.entity_id
_entity_poly.type
_entity_poly.pdbx_seq_one_letter_code
_entity_poly.pdbx_strand_id
1 'polypeptide(L)'
;MQQIVFEKPYTFIPPHRGHFWPALIQRLDLYGYYLRKKEGVESYELRNQHLLRESLDAGHGVMMAPNHCRTSDPLTLGYLAKDVGFHLYAMASWHLFNQGWFNSLAIRLMGGFSIYREGIDRQAINTAIDALATAERPLLVFPEGSTTRTNDRIHALLDGVTFIARAAAKKRAKSTGGKVVIHPIGIKYLFRGDLRRAVDPVLTEIEHRLTWKPQSHLPLFDRIAKVGMALLALKESEYFQQIRTGSTQQRLDNLINRLLGPLEEEWQCPPEAPAVVPRVKALRMKIMPAMVKEALPQEERNRRWDQLADIYLAQQLSCYLPDYLAEYPSVDRLLETVERYEEDLTDKVRVHGKLHVVIDVDPAIEVSPERDRSASIDPLSELLRDRLAAKLAKLSRESPLYQD
;
A
#
# COMPACT_ATOMS: atom_id res chain seq x y z
N MET A 1 5.27 19.11 -0.21
CA MET A 1 5.86 17.85 0.27
C MET A 1 5.13 17.43 1.53
N GLN A 2 4.46 16.28 1.51
CA GLN A 2 4.01 15.65 2.75
C GLN A 2 5.19 15.58 3.73
N GLN A 3 4.94 15.83 5.03
CA GLN A 3 5.93 15.52 6.07
C GLN A 3 6.05 14.01 6.18
N ILE A 4 6.82 13.41 5.27
CA ILE A 4 6.98 11.96 5.09
C ILE A 4 7.66 11.33 6.32
N VAL A 5 8.42 12.13 7.07
CA VAL A 5 9.16 11.71 8.24
C VAL A 5 8.76 12.56 9.46
N PHE A 6 8.35 11.89 10.54
CA PHE A 6 8.13 12.52 11.84
C PHE A 6 9.36 12.29 12.71
N GLU A 7 10.06 13.37 13.05
CA GLU A 7 11.21 13.39 13.97
C GLU A 7 10.76 13.29 15.43
N LYS A 8 9.89 12.34 15.72
CA LYS A 8 9.47 12.04 17.09
C LYS A 8 10.01 10.65 17.45
N PRO A 9 10.41 10.43 18.71
CA PRO A 9 10.81 9.11 19.15
C PRO A 9 9.63 8.16 19.04
N TYR A 10 9.84 7.03 18.39
CA TYR A 10 8.83 5.99 18.25
C TYR A 10 8.36 5.51 19.63
N THR A 11 7.05 5.55 19.84
CA THR A 11 6.40 4.96 21.02
C THR A 11 5.33 4.01 20.53
N PHE A 12 5.43 2.74 20.93
CA PHE A 12 4.45 1.71 20.55
C PHE A 12 3.07 2.04 21.12
N ILE A 13 2.07 2.00 20.24
CA ILE A 13 0.67 2.20 20.57
C ILE A 13 -0.05 0.85 20.42
N PRO A 14 -0.49 0.23 21.53
CA PRO A 14 -1.15 -1.07 21.49
C PRO A 14 -2.57 -0.96 20.92
N PRO A 15 -3.12 -2.07 20.38
CA PRO A 15 -4.48 -2.11 19.87
C PRO A 15 -5.50 -2.08 21.02
N HIS A 16 -6.71 -1.58 20.76
CA HIS A 16 -7.83 -1.77 21.67
C HIS A 16 -8.35 -3.21 21.61
N ARG A 17 -8.26 -3.95 22.73
CA ARG A 17 -8.71 -5.34 22.82
C ARG A 17 -10.20 -5.51 23.15
N GLY A 18 -10.89 -4.45 23.57
CA GLY A 18 -12.33 -4.51 23.87
C GLY A 18 -13.19 -4.69 22.60
N HIS A 19 -14.38 -5.27 22.75
CA HIS A 19 -15.32 -5.52 21.64
C HIS A 19 -16.34 -4.40 21.46
N PHE A 20 -16.64 -3.64 22.53
CA PHE A 20 -17.70 -2.63 22.53
C PHE A 20 -17.51 -1.56 21.44
N TRP A 21 -16.33 -0.94 21.36
CA TRP A 21 -16.06 0.13 20.40
C TRP A 21 -16.03 -0.36 18.94
N PRO A 22 -15.28 -1.42 18.57
CA PRO A 22 -15.37 -1.99 17.24
C PRO A 22 -16.81 -2.36 16.85
N ALA A 23 -17.57 -2.99 17.76
CA ALA A 23 -18.95 -3.38 17.50
C ALA A 23 -19.87 -2.17 17.29
N LEU A 24 -19.70 -1.09 18.08
CA LEU A 24 -20.46 0.14 17.90
C LEU A 24 -20.15 0.81 16.55
N ILE A 25 -18.87 0.89 16.18
CA ILE A 25 -18.41 1.44 14.88
C ILE A 25 -18.99 0.63 13.72
N GLN A 26 -18.97 -0.71 13.80
CA GLN A 26 -19.55 -1.60 12.79
C GLN A 26 -21.08 -1.49 12.71
N ARG A 27 -21.75 -1.45 13.86
CA ARG A 27 -23.22 -1.33 13.94
C ARG A 27 -23.72 -0.02 13.35
N LEU A 28 -23.01 1.08 13.60
CA LEU A 28 -23.34 2.41 13.08
C LEU A 28 -22.79 2.68 11.68
N ASP A 29 -22.06 1.73 11.09
CA ASP A 29 -21.47 1.84 9.76
C ASP A 29 -20.60 3.10 9.55
N LEU A 30 -19.88 3.54 10.60
CA LEU A 30 -19.15 4.81 10.58
C LEU A 30 -18.04 4.82 9.53
N TYR A 31 -17.37 3.68 9.33
CA TYR A 31 -16.38 3.55 8.26
C TYR A 31 -17.04 3.63 6.88
N GLY A 32 -18.24 3.09 6.69
CA GLY A 32 -18.96 3.16 5.41
C GLY A 32 -19.35 4.60 5.07
N TYR A 33 -19.82 5.35 6.07
CA TYR A 33 -20.05 6.80 5.93
C TYR A 33 -18.75 7.55 5.59
N TYR A 34 -17.65 7.25 6.28
CA TYR A 34 -16.35 7.85 6.02
C TYR A 34 -15.87 7.54 4.59
N LEU A 35 -15.88 6.28 4.19
CA LEU A 35 -15.48 5.80 2.86
C LEU A 35 -16.28 6.50 1.76
N ARG A 36 -17.60 6.62 1.92
CA ARG A 36 -18.44 7.35 0.94
C ARG A 36 -18.10 8.83 0.86
N LYS A 37 -17.88 9.50 1.98
CA LYS A 37 -17.70 10.96 2.05
C LYS A 37 -16.28 11.42 1.74
N LYS A 38 -15.27 10.64 2.13
CA LYS A 38 -13.85 11.00 2.08
C LYS A 38 -13.07 10.25 1.01
N GLU A 39 -13.53 9.07 0.61
CA GLU A 39 -12.81 8.20 -0.32
C GLU A 39 -13.62 7.96 -1.61
N GLY A 40 -14.90 8.35 -1.65
CA GLY A 40 -15.75 8.20 -2.84
C GLY A 40 -16.24 6.77 -3.10
N VAL A 41 -16.05 5.86 -2.15
CA VAL A 41 -16.54 4.47 -2.21
C VAL A 41 -18.03 4.44 -1.89
N GLU A 42 -18.85 4.30 -2.92
CA GLU A 42 -20.31 4.40 -2.81
C GLU A 42 -21.00 3.04 -2.68
N SER A 43 -20.35 1.96 -3.09
CA SER A 43 -20.90 0.60 -3.02
C SER A 43 -19.79 -0.44 -2.92
N TYR A 44 -20.15 -1.65 -2.49
CA TYR A 44 -19.21 -2.77 -2.38
C TYR A 44 -19.86 -4.09 -2.78
N GLU A 45 -19.02 -5.07 -3.11
CA GLU A 45 -19.37 -6.46 -3.36
C GLU A 45 -18.40 -7.35 -2.57
N LEU A 46 -18.95 -8.36 -1.87
CA LEU A 46 -18.15 -9.36 -1.16
C LEU A 46 -18.25 -10.70 -1.91
N ARG A 47 -17.11 -11.33 -2.18
CA ARG A 47 -17.04 -12.64 -2.82
C ARG A 47 -16.28 -13.61 -1.94
N ASN A 48 -16.78 -14.84 -1.89
CA ASN A 48 -16.13 -15.96 -1.21
C ASN A 48 -15.84 -15.74 0.28
N GLN A 49 -16.57 -14.84 0.95
CA GLN A 49 -16.38 -14.55 2.37
C GLN A 49 -16.64 -15.74 3.30
N HIS A 50 -17.39 -16.75 2.81
CA HIS A 50 -17.60 -18.02 3.52
C HIS A 50 -16.28 -18.74 3.80
N LEU A 51 -15.28 -18.66 2.91
CA LEU A 51 -13.95 -19.26 3.12
C LEU A 51 -13.25 -18.68 4.34
N LEU A 52 -13.40 -17.37 4.56
CA LEU A 52 -12.87 -16.72 5.75
C LEU A 52 -13.65 -17.17 6.98
N ARG A 53 -14.98 -17.23 6.90
CA ARG A 53 -15.86 -17.69 7.99
C ARG A 53 -15.51 -19.11 8.44
N GLU A 54 -15.30 -20.04 7.51
CA GLU A 54 -14.89 -21.43 7.80
C GLU A 54 -13.60 -21.51 8.61
N SER A 55 -12.59 -20.70 8.26
CA SER A 55 -11.34 -20.63 9.04
C SER A 55 -11.55 -20.07 10.45
N LEU A 56 -12.44 -19.10 10.62
CA LEU A 56 -12.78 -18.52 11.93
C LEU A 56 -13.56 -19.51 12.80
N ASP A 57 -14.55 -20.19 12.22
CA ASP A 57 -15.38 -21.18 12.91
C ASP A 57 -14.54 -22.42 13.31
N ALA A 58 -13.53 -22.78 12.50
CA ALA A 58 -12.53 -23.80 12.85
C ALA A 58 -11.54 -23.33 13.94
N GLY A 59 -11.66 -22.09 14.42
CA GLY A 59 -10.83 -21.51 15.47
C GLY A 59 -9.37 -21.28 15.05
N HIS A 60 -9.08 -21.20 13.74
CA HIS A 60 -7.72 -20.98 13.25
C HIS A 60 -7.19 -19.57 13.58
N GLY A 61 -5.87 -19.44 13.70
CA GLY A 61 -5.22 -18.14 13.67
C GLY A 61 -5.25 -17.58 12.25
N VAL A 62 -6.06 -16.55 11.99
CA VAL A 62 -6.30 -16.04 10.63
C VAL A 62 -5.51 -14.78 10.36
N MET A 63 -4.64 -14.81 9.35
CA MET A 63 -4.01 -13.62 8.77
C MET A 63 -4.71 -13.26 7.46
N MET A 64 -5.18 -12.02 7.33
CA MET A 64 -5.71 -11.46 6.09
C MET A 64 -4.58 -10.71 5.38
N ALA A 65 -4.29 -11.09 4.14
CA ALA A 65 -3.21 -10.53 3.33
C ALA A 65 -3.75 -9.99 1.99
N PRO A 66 -4.38 -8.80 1.98
CA PRO A 66 -4.87 -8.16 0.76
C PRO A 66 -3.77 -7.46 -0.05
N ASN A 67 -4.02 -7.14 -1.32
CA ASN A 67 -3.27 -6.09 -2.02
C ASN A 67 -3.58 -4.69 -1.42
N HIS A 68 -2.71 -3.71 -1.67
CA HIS A 68 -2.78 -2.37 -1.09
C HIS A 68 -2.79 -1.24 -2.13
N CYS A 69 -3.91 -1.08 -2.83
CA CYS A 69 -4.07 -0.04 -3.84
C CYS A 69 -4.27 1.36 -3.22
N ARG A 70 -5.08 1.50 -2.18
CA ARG A 70 -5.51 2.80 -1.62
C ARG A 70 -5.27 2.87 -0.12
N THR A 71 -5.06 4.09 0.40
CA THR A 71 -4.88 4.33 1.84
C THR A 71 -6.11 3.93 2.67
N SER A 72 -7.28 3.88 2.04
CA SER A 72 -8.56 3.49 2.63
C SER A 72 -8.84 1.99 2.66
N ASP A 73 -7.99 1.14 2.06
CA ASP A 73 -8.16 -0.32 2.05
C ASP A 73 -8.40 -0.95 3.44
N PRO A 74 -7.73 -0.51 4.54
CA PRO A 74 -8.01 -1.05 5.87
C PRO A 74 -9.46 -0.82 6.31
N LEU A 75 -10.05 0.33 5.95
CA LEU A 75 -11.45 0.66 6.27
C LEU A 75 -12.42 -0.11 5.38
N THR A 76 -12.06 -0.32 4.11
CA THR A 76 -12.86 -1.10 3.15
C THR A 76 -13.07 -2.55 3.64
N LEU A 77 -12.07 -3.15 4.27
CA LEU A 77 -12.23 -4.48 4.91
C LEU A 77 -13.18 -4.47 6.12
N GLY A 78 -13.62 -3.31 6.59
CA GLY A 78 -14.72 -3.16 7.53
C GLY A 78 -16.02 -3.79 7.01
N TYR A 79 -16.29 -3.70 5.70
CA TYR A 79 -17.46 -4.35 5.08
C TYR A 79 -17.41 -5.87 5.24
N LEU A 80 -16.25 -6.47 4.97
CA LEU A 80 -16.03 -7.91 5.14
C LEU A 80 -16.15 -8.31 6.61
N ALA A 81 -15.55 -7.53 7.52
CA ALA A 81 -15.61 -7.78 8.96
C ALA A 81 -17.05 -7.76 9.51
N LYS A 82 -17.87 -6.81 9.04
CA LYS A 82 -19.28 -6.71 9.43
C LYS A 82 -20.13 -7.84 8.87
N ASP A 83 -19.94 -8.23 7.60
CA ASP A 83 -20.71 -9.30 6.97
C ASP A 83 -20.39 -10.68 7.58
N VAL A 84 -19.10 -10.96 7.81
CA VAL A 84 -18.67 -12.23 8.41
C VAL A 84 -18.94 -12.28 9.90
N GLY A 85 -18.89 -11.13 10.60
CA GLY A 85 -19.20 -11.01 12.03
C GLY A 85 -17.98 -11.07 12.94
N PHE A 86 -16.86 -10.45 12.55
CA PHE A 86 -15.63 -10.42 13.36
C PHE A 86 -15.10 -9.00 13.58
N HIS A 87 -14.15 -8.87 14.51
CA HIS A 87 -13.31 -7.69 14.67
C HIS A 87 -11.87 -8.07 14.33
N LEU A 88 -11.10 -7.14 13.80
CA LEU A 88 -9.73 -7.39 13.36
C LEU A 88 -8.71 -6.62 14.20
N TYR A 89 -7.48 -7.09 14.17
CA TYR A 89 -6.31 -6.28 14.49
C TYR A 89 -5.64 -5.86 13.18
N ALA A 90 -5.10 -4.63 13.12
CA ALA A 90 -4.41 -4.14 11.94
C ALA A 90 -3.08 -3.50 12.30
N MET A 91 -2.05 -3.79 11.50
CA MET A 91 -0.76 -3.12 11.60
C MET A 91 -0.82 -1.80 10.83
N ALA A 92 -0.63 -0.68 11.51
CA ALA A 92 -0.67 0.64 10.90
C ALA A 92 0.66 1.39 11.14
N SER A 93 1.17 2.06 10.11
CA SER A 93 2.40 2.86 10.26
C SER A 93 2.23 3.89 11.36
N TRP A 94 3.24 4.03 12.21
CA TRP A 94 3.26 5.01 13.29
C TRP A 94 3.01 6.46 12.83
N HIS A 95 3.36 6.78 11.58
CA HIS A 95 3.00 8.04 10.94
C HIS A 95 1.51 8.37 11.06
N LEU A 96 0.62 7.39 10.86
CA LEU A 96 -0.84 7.59 10.91
C LEU A 96 -1.34 7.99 12.31
N PHE A 97 -0.65 7.55 13.37
CA PHE A 97 -0.99 7.91 14.74
C PHE A 97 -0.52 9.33 15.12
N ASN A 98 0.31 9.95 14.28
CA ASN A 98 0.79 11.32 14.47
C ASN A 98 0.01 12.37 13.68
N GLN A 99 -0.95 11.97 12.84
CA GLN A 99 -1.80 12.87 12.05
C GLN A 99 -2.95 13.53 12.84
N GLY A 100 -2.96 13.38 14.16
CA GLY A 100 -3.95 13.98 15.06
C GLY A 100 -4.52 13.00 16.08
N TRP A 101 -4.98 13.53 17.22
CA TRP A 101 -5.47 12.72 18.33
C TRP A 101 -6.71 11.88 17.96
N PHE A 102 -7.61 12.43 17.15
CA PHE A 102 -8.84 11.74 16.74
C PHE A 102 -8.53 10.56 15.80
N ASN A 103 -7.64 10.74 14.82
CA ASN A 103 -7.23 9.66 13.92
C ASN A 103 -6.51 8.55 14.69
N SER A 104 -5.58 8.92 15.59
CA SER A 104 -4.91 7.98 16.48
C SER A 104 -5.91 7.18 17.34
N LEU A 105 -6.87 7.86 17.95
CA LEU A 105 -7.92 7.22 18.75
C LEU A 105 -8.78 6.29 17.91
N ALA A 106 -9.25 6.73 16.74
CA ALA A 106 -10.09 5.93 15.85
C ALA A 106 -9.38 4.65 15.39
N ILE A 107 -8.12 4.76 14.93
CA ILE A 107 -7.31 3.61 14.52
C ILE A 107 -7.21 2.60 15.68
N ARG A 108 -6.88 3.07 16.89
CA ARG A 108 -6.77 2.20 18.08
C ARG A 108 -8.09 1.52 18.40
N LEU A 109 -9.19 2.26 18.43
CA LEU A 109 -10.52 1.74 18.78
C LEU A 109 -11.02 0.71 17.77
N MET A 110 -10.59 0.78 16.51
CA MET A 110 -10.88 -0.23 15.48
C MET A 110 -9.93 -1.44 15.51
N GLY A 111 -8.99 -1.51 16.47
CA GLY A 111 -8.04 -2.62 16.61
C GLY A 111 -6.69 -2.39 15.93
N GLY A 112 -6.43 -1.20 15.42
CA GLY A 112 -5.13 -0.84 14.85
C GLY A 112 -4.05 -0.65 15.94
N PHE A 113 -2.83 -1.09 15.65
CA PHE A 113 -1.65 -0.85 16.48
C PHE A 113 -0.48 -0.35 15.65
N SER A 114 0.42 0.40 16.28
CA SER A 114 1.51 1.05 15.56
C SER A 114 2.62 0.07 15.20
N ILE A 115 3.22 0.27 14.03
CA ILE A 115 4.49 -0.30 13.63
C ILE A 115 5.46 0.81 13.18
N TYR A 116 6.70 0.73 13.66
CA TYR A 116 7.82 1.51 13.14
C TYR A 116 8.42 0.81 11.92
N ARG A 117 8.37 1.45 10.75
CA ARG A 117 8.81 0.84 9.47
C ARG A 117 10.31 1.05 9.22
N GLU A 118 10.88 2.04 9.88
CA GLU A 118 12.24 2.56 9.71
C GLU A 118 13.22 1.88 10.69
N GLY A 119 12.81 0.79 11.34
CA GLY A 119 13.64 0.02 12.27
C GLY A 119 13.02 -1.32 12.67
N ILE A 120 13.67 -2.02 13.60
CA ILE A 120 13.20 -3.32 14.09
C ILE A 120 12.23 -3.10 15.27
N ASP A 121 10.94 -3.17 14.98
CA ASP A 121 9.89 -3.05 15.99
C ASP A 121 9.49 -4.41 16.58
N ARG A 122 10.30 -4.90 17.53
CA ARG A 122 10.05 -6.19 18.18
C ARG A 122 8.70 -6.23 18.90
N GLN A 123 8.23 -5.10 19.42
CA GLN A 123 6.98 -5.05 20.18
C GLN A 123 5.76 -5.20 19.27
N ALA A 124 5.73 -4.50 18.14
CA ALA A 124 4.67 -4.66 17.14
C ALA A 124 4.67 -6.06 16.54
N ILE A 125 5.85 -6.59 16.20
CA ILE A 125 5.99 -7.95 15.65
C ILE A 125 5.48 -9.00 16.64
N ASN A 126 5.87 -8.92 17.92
CA ASN A 126 5.39 -9.85 18.95
C ASN A 126 3.87 -9.73 19.16
N THR A 127 3.33 -8.51 19.13
CA THR A 127 1.86 -8.29 19.21
C THR A 127 1.12 -8.97 18.05
N ALA A 128 1.66 -8.87 16.83
CA ALA A 128 1.11 -9.53 15.65
C ALA A 128 1.15 -11.07 15.77
N ILE A 129 2.29 -11.61 16.23
CA ILE A 129 2.47 -13.06 16.47
C ILE A 129 1.47 -13.54 17.52
N ASP A 130 1.30 -12.79 18.61
CA ASP A 130 0.40 -13.14 19.71
C ASP A 130 -1.07 -13.10 19.27
N ALA A 131 -1.47 -12.11 18.47
CA ALA A 131 -2.82 -12.03 17.90
C ALA A 131 -3.18 -13.29 17.10
N LEU A 132 -2.27 -13.77 16.25
CA LEU A 132 -2.49 -14.99 15.47
C LEU A 132 -2.39 -16.26 16.31
N ALA A 133 -1.46 -16.33 17.24
CA ALA A 133 -1.27 -17.51 18.07
C ALA A 133 -2.45 -17.75 19.02
N THR A 134 -3.03 -16.68 19.56
CA THR A 134 -4.23 -16.74 20.42
C THR A 134 -5.52 -16.91 19.63
N ALA A 135 -5.51 -16.57 18.33
CA ALA A 135 -6.69 -16.58 17.46
C ALA A 135 -7.87 -15.75 18.01
N GLU A 136 -7.59 -14.70 18.80
CA GLU A 136 -8.63 -13.82 19.34
C GLU A 136 -9.38 -13.07 18.23
N ARG A 137 -8.64 -12.59 17.22
CA ARG A 137 -9.12 -11.77 16.10
C ARG A 137 -8.23 -11.98 14.88
N PRO A 138 -8.79 -11.94 13.66
CA PRO A 138 -7.99 -11.91 12.44
C PRO A 138 -7.00 -10.75 12.43
N LEU A 139 -5.78 -11.02 11.96
CA LEU A 139 -4.76 -9.99 11.78
C LEU A 139 -4.72 -9.55 10.31
N LEU A 140 -4.95 -8.26 10.07
CA LEU A 140 -4.77 -7.62 8.78
C LEU A 140 -3.32 -7.16 8.59
N VAL A 141 -2.66 -7.66 7.55
CA VAL A 141 -1.32 -7.25 7.13
C VAL A 141 -1.28 -7.05 5.61
N PHE A 142 -0.94 -5.85 5.16
CA PHE A 142 -0.70 -5.59 3.74
C PHE A 142 0.73 -6.02 3.38
N PRO A 143 0.91 -7.06 2.55
CA PRO A 143 2.21 -7.65 2.26
C PRO A 143 3.11 -6.72 1.43
N GLU A 144 2.56 -5.76 0.68
CA GLU A 144 3.32 -4.78 -0.11
C GLU A 144 3.99 -3.70 0.76
N GLY A 145 3.48 -3.43 1.97
CA GLY A 145 4.05 -2.48 2.94
C GLY A 145 3.89 -0.98 2.62
N SER A 146 3.41 -0.64 1.42
CA SER A 146 3.02 0.71 1.01
C SER A 146 1.88 0.67 0.01
N THR A 147 1.11 1.75 -0.08
CA THR A 147 0.09 1.94 -1.12
C THR A 147 0.75 2.22 -2.46
N THR A 148 0.26 1.58 -3.53
CA THR A 148 0.88 1.63 -4.86
C THR A 148 0.04 2.40 -5.89
N ARG A 149 -1.24 2.67 -5.59
CA ARG A 149 -2.24 3.21 -6.53
C ARG A 149 -2.35 2.40 -7.81
N THR A 150 -2.19 1.08 -7.71
CA THR A 150 -2.40 0.14 -8.82
C THR A 150 -3.35 -0.95 -8.36
N ASN A 151 -4.54 -1.01 -8.95
CA ASN A 151 -5.53 -2.01 -8.55
C ASN A 151 -5.20 -3.42 -9.04
N ASP A 152 -4.51 -3.53 -10.19
CA ASP A 152 -4.45 -4.79 -10.94
C ASP A 152 -3.10 -5.50 -10.86
N ARG A 153 -2.10 -4.89 -10.23
CA ARG A 153 -0.75 -5.44 -10.16
C ARG A 153 -0.24 -5.41 -8.73
N ILE A 154 0.29 -6.54 -8.28
CA ILE A 154 0.92 -6.66 -6.97
C ILE A 154 2.39 -6.26 -7.08
N HIS A 155 2.87 -5.44 -6.15
CA HIS A 155 4.29 -5.12 -6.02
C HIS A 155 5.05 -6.24 -5.28
N ALA A 156 6.36 -6.09 -5.16
CA ALA A 156 7.18 -7.02 -4.39
C ALA A 156 6.69 -7.07 -2.93
N LEU A 157 6.46 -8.29 -2.43
CA LEU A 157 6.00 -8.51 -1.06
C LEU A 157 7.17 -8.38 -0.07
N LEU A 158 6.88 -7.92 1.14
CA LEU A 158 7.82 -7.88 2.25
C LEU A 158 7.78 -9.20 3.05
N ASP A 159 8.94 -9.68 3.48
CA ASP A 159 9.10 -10.93 4.25
C ASP A 159 8.42 -10.93 5.63
N GLY A 160 7.96 -9.77 6.12
CA GLY A 160 7.35 -9.65 7.44
C GLY A 160 6.10 -10.52 7.61
N VAL A 161 5.36 -10.74 6.53
CA VAL A 161 4.10 -11.51 6.53
C VAL A 161 4.37 -12.98 6.83
N THR A 162 5.28 -13.62 6.08
CA THR A 162 5.58 -15.04 6.27
C THR A 162 6.30 -15.28 7.60
N PHE A 163 7.16 -14.35 8.03
CA PHE A 163 7.82 -14.42 9.34
C PHE A 163 6.80 -14.45 10.49
N ILE A 164 5.88 -13.47 10.54
CA ILE A 164 4.86 -13.37 11.59
C ILE A 164 3.98 -14.62 11.60
N ALA A 165 3.53 -15.06 10.42
CA ALA A 165 2.65 -16.23 10.29
C ALA A 165 3.32 -17.51 10.80
N ARG A 166 4.57 -17.79 10.40
CA ARG A 166 5.31 -19.00 10.83
C ARG A 166 5.63 -18.97 12.32
N ALA A 167 6.02 -17.81 12.85
CA ALA A 167 6.28 -17.65 14.28
C ALA A 167 5.01 -17.91 15.12
N ALA A 168 3.85 -17.43 14.65
CA ALA A 168 2.57 -17.72 15.27
C ALA A 168 2.20 -19.21 15.18
N ALA A 169 2.39 -19.85 14.01
CA ALA A 169 2.15 -21.27 13.81
C ALA A 169 2.99 -22.13 14.78
N LYS A 170 4.28 -21.81 14.93
CA LYS A 170 5.19 -22.48 15.88
C LYS A 170 4.76 -22.30 17.33
N LYS A 171 4.28 -21.11 17.70
CA LYS A 171 3.79 -20.83 19.06
C LYS A 171 2.50 -21.61 19.34
N ARG A 172 1.59 -21.65 18.38
CA ARG A 172 0.27 -22.30 18.50
C ARG A 172 0.34 -23.82 18.50
N ALA A 173 1.26 -24.41 17.72
CA ALA A 173 1.56 -25.84 17.74
C ALA A 173 2.00 -26.35 19.12
N LYS A 174 2.54 -25.47 19.97
CA LYS A 174 2.97 -25.81 21.34
C LYS A 174 1.90 -25.63 22.41
N SER A 175 0.82 -24.87 22.15
CA SER A 175 -0.13 -24.45 23.18
C SER A 175 -1.53 -25.04 23.02
N THR A 176 -2.13 -24.88 21.85
CA THR A 176 -3.59 -25.06 21.64
C THR A 176 -3.92 -25.97 20.45
N GLY A 177 -2.93 -26.38 19.66
CA GLY A 177 -3.07 -27.47 18.68
C GLY A 177 -3.81 -27.14 17.38
N GLY A 178 -4.16 -25.88 17.11
CA GLY A 178 -4.82 -25.50 15.85
C GLY A 178 -3.93 -24.78 14.84
N LYS A 179 -4.42 -24.64 13.61
CA LYS A 179 -3.65 -24.10 12.47
C LYS A 179 -3.55 -22.57 12.49
N VAL A 180 -2.52 -22.05 11.82
CA VAL A 180 -2.46 -20.65 11.37
C VAL A 180 -2.59 -20.66 9.85
N VAL A 181 -3.45 -19.80 9.33
CA VAL A 181 -3.75 -19.72 7.89
C VAL A 181 -3.67 -18.28 7.40
N ILE A 182 -3.24 -18.11 6.14
CA ILE A 182 -3.24 -16.84 5.45
C ILE A 182 -4.34 -16.86 4.40
N HIS A 183 -5.23 -15.88 4.41
CA HIS A 183 -6.18 -15.63 3.32
C HIS A 183 -5.65 -14.51 2.43
N PRO A 184 -5.23 -14.81 1.20
CA PRO A 184 -5.08 -13.79 0.16
C PRO A 184 -6.43 -13.13 -0.11
N ILE A 185 -6.46 -11.80 -0.23
CA ILE A 185 -7.69 -11.04 -0.53
C ILE A 185 -7.44 -10.10 -1.71
N GLY A 186 -8.26 -10.20 -2.75
CA GLY A 186 -8.24 -9.25 -3.86
C GLY A 186 -9.18 -8.08 -3.56
N ILE A 187 -8.64 -6.88 -3.47
CA ILE A 187 -9.38 -5.62 -3.42
C ILE A 187 -9.26 -4.98 -4.80
N LYS A 188 -10.40 -4.78 -5.46
CA LYS A 188 -10.49 -4.11 -6.76
C LYS A 188 -11.50 -2.96 -6.68
N TYR A 189 -11.06 -1.75 -6.99
CA TYR A 189 -11.97 -0.62 -7.20
C TYR A 189 -12.35 -0.52 -8.68
N LEU A 190 -13.65 -0.34 -8.92
CA LEU A 190 -14.28 -0.10 -10.22
C LEU A 190 -14.93 1.28 -10.19
N PHE A 191 -14.49 2.20 -11.03
CA PHE A 191 -15.09 3.51 -11.19
C PHE A 191 -16.29 3.41 -12.13
N ARG A 192 -17.48 3.72 -11.61
CA ARG A 192 -18.76 3.64 -12.34
C ARG A 192 -19.28 5.03 -12.77
N GLY A 193 -18.42 6.04 -12.78
CA GLY A 193 -18.75 7.39 -13.21
C GLY A 193 -18.35 7.68 -14.66
N ASP A 194 -18.56 8.93 -15.07
CA ASP A 194 -18.03 9.46 -16.33
C ASP A 194 -16.55 9.81 -16.15
N LEU A 195 -15.67 9.02 -16.77
CA LEU A 195 -14.23 9.18 -16.64
C LEU A 195 -13.78 10.56 -17.11
N ARG A 196 -14.20 10.97 -18.31
CA ARG A 196 -13.76 12.23 -18.93
C ARG A 196 -14.16 13.41 -18.06
N ARG A 197 -15.41 13.44 -17.57
CA ARG A 197 -15.87 14.47 -16.63
C ARG A 197 -15.08 14.47 -15.31
N ALA A 198 -14.64 13.31 -14.84
CA ALA A 198 -13.89 13.19 -13.60
C ALA A 198 -12.44 13.70 -13.73
N VAL A 199 -11.77 13.38 -14.86
CA VAL A 199 -10.33 13.65 -15.04
C VAL A 199 -10.03 14.93 -15.83
N ASP A 200 -10.95 15.42 -16.66
CA ASP A 200 -10.71 16.62 -17.48
C ASP A 200 -10.26 17.84 -16.66
N PRO A 201 -10.94 18.19 -15.55
CA PRO A 201 -10.51 19.32 -14.72
C PRO A 201 -9.11 19.10 -14.11
N VAL A 202 -8.80 17.86 -13.70
CA VAL A 202 -7.49 17.51 -13.13
C VAL A 202 -6.39 17.73 -14.17
N LEU A 203 -6.58 17.17 -15.36
CA LEU A 203 -5.62 17.29 -16.46
C LEU A 203 -5.44 18.74 -16.87
N THR A 204 -6.52 19.53 -16.93
CA THR A 204 -6.44 20.97 -17.25
C THR A 204 -5.65 21.74 -16.20
N GLU A 205 -5.85 21.45 -14.90
CA GLU A 205 -5.08 22.07 -13.83
C GLU A 205 -3.58 21.69 -13.90
N ILE A 206 -3.27 20.42 -14.21
CA ILE A 206 -1.89 19.96 -14.43
C ILE A 206 -1.27 20.67 -15.63
N GLU A 207 -1.97 20.73 -16.76
CA GLU A 207 -1.52 21.41 -17.98
C GLU A 207 -1.22 22.89 -17.73
N HIS A 208 -2.08 23.58 -16.97
CA HIS A 208 -1.83 24.97 -16.58
C HIS A 208 -0.60 25.11 -15.68
N ARG A 209 -0.39 24.19 -14.72
CA ARG A 209 0.85 24.16 -13.90
C ARG A 209 2.09 23.93 -14.76
N LEU A 210 1.98 23.15 -15.82
CA LEU A 210 3.02 22.93 -16.83
C LEU A 210 3.16 24.10 -17.82
N THR A 211 2.41 25.21 -17.63
CA THR A 211 2.37 26.39 -18.51
C THR A 211 1.79 26.14 -19.91
N TRP A 212 1.05 25.04 -20.09
CA TRP A 212 0.43 24.67 -21.36
C TRP A 212 -0.97 25.27 -21.51
N LYS A 213 -1.44 25.35 -22.77
CA LYS A 213 -2.87 25.48 -23.06
C LYS A 213 -3.56 24.13 -22.80
N PRO A 214 -4.84 24.10 -22.37
CA PRO A 214 -5.55 22.85 -22.19
C PRO A 214 -5.55 22.00 -23.46
N GLN A 215 -5.24 20.71 -23.33
CA GLN A 215 -5.11 19.79 -24.47
C GLN A 215 -6.39 18.96 -24.69
N SER A 216 -7.57 19.53 -24.43
CA SER A 216 -8.86 18.83 -24.52
C SER A 216 -9.28 18.39 -25.93
N HIS A 217 -8.52 18.80 -26.96
CA HIS A 217 -8.69 18.36 -28.34
C HIS A 217 -8.07 16.98 -28.62
N LEU A 218 -7.19 16.50 -27.73
CA LEU A 218 -6.60 15.16 -27.84
C LEU A 218 -7.55 14.10 -27.29
N PRO A 219 -7.51 12.87 -27.84
CA PRO A 219 -8.06 11.69 -27.18
C PRO A 219 -7.56 11.58 -25.74
N LEU A 220 -8.40 11.07 -24.82
CA LEU A 220 -8.09 11.14 -23.39
C LEU A 220 -6.80 10.38 -23.05
N PHE A 221 -6.62 9.20 -23.64
CA PHE A 221 -5.42 8.39 -23.48
C PHE A 221 -4.15 9.15 -23.87
N ASP A 222 -4.16 9.77 -25.06
CA ASP A 222 -3.02 10.53 -25.59
C ASP A 222 -2.72 11.75 -24.74
N ARG A 223 -3.77 12.42 -24.22
CA ARG A 223 -3.64 13.55 -23.30
C ARG A 223 -2.94 13.13 -22.00
N ILE A 224 -3.36 12.01 -21.41
CA ILE A 224 -2.76 11.44 -20.18
C ILE A 224 -1.29 11.06 -20.45
N ALA A 225 -1.02 10.34 -21.54
CA ALA A 225 0.34 9.95 -21.91
C ALA A 225 1.25 11.17 -22.11
N LYS A 226 0.77 12.21 -22.80
CA LYS A 226 1.50 13.46 -23.03
C LYS A 226 1.86 14.17 -21.73
N VAL A 227 0.92 14.26 -20.78
CA VAL A 227 1.18 14.81 -19.45
C VAL A 227 2.23 13.97 -18.71
N GLY A 228 2.09 12.65 -18.68
CA GLY A 228 3.04 11.75 -18.04
C GLY A 228 4.48 11.89 -18.58
N MET A 229 4.64 11.95 -19.89
CA MET A 229 5.94 12.14 -20.52
C MET A 229 6.58 13.49 -20.19
N ALA A 230 5.78 14.54 -20.05
CA ALA A 230 6.27 15.86 -19.63
C ALA A 230 6.70 15.88 -18.16
N LEU A 231 5.92 15.26 -17.26
CA LEU A 231 6.30 15.14 -15.85
C LEU A 231 7.62 14.37 -15.68
N LEU A 232 7.78 13.26 -16.41
CA LEU A 232 9.03 12.51 -16.42
C LEU A 232 10.19 13.35 -16.98
N ALA A 233 9.98 14.05 -18.09
CA ALA A 233 11.01 14.90 -18.70
C ALA A 233 11.46 16.04 -17.77
N LEU A 234 10.54 16.63 -16.99
CA LEU A 234 10.89 17.64 -15.99
C LEU A 234 11.80 17.06 -14.90
N LYS A 235 11.49 15.87 -14.39
CA LYS A 235 12.34 15.19 -13.39
C LYS A 235 13.69 14.78 -13.96
N GLU A 236 13.73 14.32 -15.21
CA GLU A 236 15.01 14.06 -15.87
C GLU A 236 15.84 15.32 -16.06
N SER A 237 15.22 16.44 -16.43
CA SER A 237 15.91 17.72 -16.53
C SER A 237 16.46 18.18 -15.18
N GLU A 238 15.74 17.95 -14.09
CA GLU A 238 16.18 18.26 -12.72
C GLU A 238 17.41 17.43 -12.31
N TYR A 239 17.37 16.11 -12.49
CA TYR A 239 18.38 15.19 -11.95
C TYR A 239 19.52 14.82 -12.91
N PHE A 240 19.30 14.95 -14.23
CA PHE A 240 20.30 14.70 -15.28
C PHE A 240 20.73 15.95 -16.04
N GLN A 241 20.08 17.11 -15.84
CA GLN A 241 20.30 18.33 -16.63
C GLN A 241 19.98 18.17 -18.14
N GLN A 242 19.36 17.06 -18.51
CA GLN A 242 18.92 16.77 -19.88
C GLN A 242 17.77 15.77 -19.87
N ILE A 243 16.89 15.86 -20.86
CA ILE A 243 15.83 14.88 -21.09
C ILE A 243 16.46 13.60 -21.65
N ARG A 244 16.05 12.44 -21.13
CA ARG A 244 16.59 11.14 -21.56
C ARG A 244 15.78 10.57 -22.72
N THR A 245 16.44 9.75 -23.54
CA THR A 245 15.84 9.01 -24.64
C THR A 245 15.72 7.52 -24.29
N GLY A 246 14.91 6.78 -25.05
CA GLY A 246 14.63 5.36 -24.83
C GLY A 246 13.18 5.09 -24.40
N SER A 247 12.89 3.84 -24.08
CA SER A 247 11.57 3.44 -23.59
C SER A 247 11.25 4.07 -22.24
N THR A 248 9.96 4.24 -21.92
CA THR A 248 9.50 4.77 -20.63
C THR A 248 10.06 3.97 -19.46
N GLN A 249 10.11 2.63 -19.57
CA GLN A 249 10.72 1.76 -18.56
C GLN A 249 12.19 2.08 -18.32
N GLN A 250 13.00 2.12 -19.38
CA GLN A 250 14.43 2.43 -19.26
C GLN A 250 14.66 3.81 -18.64
N ARG A 251 13.83 4.80 -19.01
CA ARG A 251 13.91 6.16 -18.49
C ARG A 251 13.60 6.22 -16.99
N LEU A 252 12.53 5.55 -16.55
CA LEU A 252 12.17 5.43 -15.13
C LEU A 252 13.25 4.70 -14.33
N ASP A 253 13.73 3.54 -14.81
CA ASP A 253 14.77 2.77 -14.12
C ASP A 253 16.07 3.55 -13.98
N ASN A 254 16.48 4.26 -15.03
CA ASN A 254 17.65 5.12 -15.00
C ASN A 254 17.50 6.25 -13.97
N LEU A 255 16.33 6.90 -13.91
CA LEU A 255 16.06 7.95 -12.95
C LEU A 255 16.05 7.41 -11.51
N ILE A 256 15.41 6.26 -11.26
CA ILE A 256 15.42 5.58 -9.96
C ILE A 256 16.86 5.25 -9.53
N ASN A 257 17.67 4.71 -10.44
CA ASN A 257 19.07 4.41 -10.15
C ASN A 257 19.92 5.66 -9.92
N ARG A 258 19.63 6.77 -10.61
CA ARG A 258 20.29 8.05 -10.38
C ARG A 258 20.01 8.61 -8.98
N LEU A 259 18.78 8.43 -8.49
CA LEU A 259 18.37 8.87 -7.15
C LEU A 259 18.96 7.98 -6.05
N LEU A 260 18.90 6.65 -6.22
CA LEU A 260 19.28 5.71 -5.15
C LEU A 260 20.76 5.35 -5.15
N GLY A 261 21.39 5.18 -6.31
CA GLY A 261 22.76 4.67 -6.44
C GLY A 261 23.80 5.44 -5.61
N PRO A 262 23.86 6.78 -5.69
CA PRO A 262 24.78 7.57 -4.87
C PRO A 262 24.55 7.38 -3.36
N LEU A 263 23.29 7.25 -2.94
CA LEU A 263 22.94 7.04 -1.53
C LEU A 263 23.31 5.64 -1.06
N GLU A 264 23.15 4.63 -1.92
CA GLU A 264 23.52 3.24 -1.64
C GLU A 264 25.03 3.09 -1.42
N GLU A 265 25.83 3.80 -2.23
CA GLU A 265 27.28 3.86 -2.06
C GLU A 265 27.66 4.61 -0.77
N GLU A 266 27.10 5.80 -0.54
CA GLU A 266 27.37 6.62 0.65
C GLU A 266 27.03 5.89 1.95
N TRP A 267 25.86 5.25 2.03
CA TRP A 267 25.34 4.59 3.22
C TRP A 267 25.75 3.13 3.35
N GLN A 268 26.61 2.63 2.44
CA GLN A 268 27.10 1.25 2.39
C GLN A 268 25.94 0.24 2.41
N CYS A 269 24.90 0.53 1.63
CA CYS A 269 23.73 -0.30 1.42
C CYS A 269 23.66 -0.71 -0.05
N PRO A 270 24.51 -1.67 -0.49
CA PRO A 270 24.47 -2.12 -1.88
C PRO A 270 23.07 -2.66 -2.21
N PRO A 271 22.62 -2.55 -3.47
CA PRO A 271 21.30 -3.02 -3.85
C PRO A 271 21.21 -4.54 -3.65
N GLU A 272 20.51 -4.96 -2.60
CA GLU A 272 20.29 -6.39 -2.29
C GLU A 272 19.35 -7.06 -3.30
N ALA A 273 18.54 -6.28 -4.02
CA ALA A 273 17.56 -6.74 -5.01
C ALA A 273 17.30 -5.68 -6.09
N PRO A 274 16.84 -6.06 -7.30
CA PRO A 274 16.41 -5.10 -8.32
C PRO A 274 15.17 -4.30 -7.91
N ALA A 275 14.38 -4.82 -6.96
CA ALA A 275 13.17 -4.18 -6.50
C ALA A 275 13.46 -2.89 -5.71
N VAL A 276 12.72 -1.82 -6.00
CA VAL A 276 12.94 -0.48 -5.44
C VAL A 276 12.55 -0.39 -3.96
N VAL A 277 11.44 -1.02 -3.56
CA VAL A 277 10.92 -0.92 -2.18
C VAL A 277 11.92 -1.47 -1.14
N PRO A 278 12.56 -2.64 -1.32
CA PRO A 278 13.65 -3.09 -0.45
C PRO A 278 14.83 -2.12 -0.35
N ARG A 279 15.28 -1.56 -1.48
CA ARG A 279 16.38 -0.56 -1.53
C ARG A 279 16.05 0.68 -0.72
N VAL A 280 14.85 1.23 -0.93
CA VAL A 280 14.30 2.38 -0.17
C VAL A 280 14.25 2.08 1.33
N LYS A 281 13.80 0.88 1.71
CA LYS A 281 13.73 0.48 3.12
C LYS A 281 15.11 0.40 3.76
N ALA A 282 16.08 -0.21 3.08
CA ALA A 282 17.45 -0.34 3.57
C ALA A 282 18.10 1.03 3.84
N LEU A 283 17.98 1.97 2.90
CA LEU A 283 18.46 3.34 3.06
C LEU A 283 17.78 4.08 4.22
N ARG A 284 16.44 4.01 4.31
CA ARG A 284 15.70 4.62 5.42
C ARG A 284 16.16 4.10 6.78
N MET A 285 16.41 2.79 6.90
CA MET A 285 16.90 2.19 8.14
C MET A 285 18.30 2.68 8.57
N LYS A 286 19.11 3.20 7.64
CA LYS A 286 20.42 3.80 7.94
C LYS A 286 20.32 5.29 8.28
N ILE A 287 19.54 6.04 7.50
CA ILE A 287 19.46 7.51 7.59
C ILE A 287 18.62 7.96 8.81
N MET A 288 17.47 7.33 9.01
CA MET A 288 16.43 7.76 9.95
C MET A 288 16.82 7.73 11.44
N PRO A 289 17.49 6.68 11.96
CA PRO A 289 17.68 6.55 13.41
C PRO A 289 18.39 7.74 14.05
N ALA A 290 19.42 8.28 13.39
CA ALA A 290 20.16 9.44 13.88
C ALA A 290 19.36 10.74 13.75
N MET A 291 18.55 10.91 12.70
CA MET A 291 17.66 12.08 12.59
C MET A 291 16.62 12.17 13.71
N VAL A 292 16.23 11.03 14.28
CA VAL A 292 15.23 10.96 15.36
C VAL A 292 15.89 11.02 16.74
N LYS A 293 17.07 10.42 16.92
CA LYS A 293 17.71 10.22 18.24
C LYS A 293 18.81 11.21 18.56
N GLU A 294 19.45 11.80 17.55
CA GLU A 294 20.65 12.60 17.72
C GLU A 294 20.37 14.08 17.44
N ALA A 295 21.05 14.96 18.17
CA ALA A 295 21.07 16.38 17.87
C ALA A 295 22.09 16.62 16.73
N LEU A 296 21.66 16.38 15.50
CA LEU A 296 22.48 16.62 14.31
C LEU A 296 22.63 18.13 14.05
N PRO A 297 23.79 18.59 13.54
CA PRO A 297 23.92 19.94 12.99
C PRO A 297 22.87 20.20 11.91
N GLN A 298 22.37 21.43 11.82
CA GLN A 298 21.27 21.77 10.90
C GLN A 298 21.61 21.51 9.42
N GLU A 299 22.87 21.69 9.03
CA GLU A 299 23.35 21.41 7.68
C GLU A 299 23.23 19.91 7.32
N GLU A 300 23.74 19.04 8.20
CA GLU A 300 23.63 17.58 8.03
C GLU A 300 22.16 17.12 8.08
N ARG A 301 21.35 17.79 8.90
CA ARG A 301 19.91 17.54 8.94
C ARG A 301 19.23 17.89 7.62
N ASN A 302 19.51 19.06 7.04
CA ASN A 302 18.97 19.46 5.73
C ASN A 302 19.41 18.49 4.64
N ARG A 303 20.70 18.13 4.62
CA ARG A 303 21.25 17.18 3.66
C ARG A 303 20.51 15.84 3.70
N ARG A 304 20.27 15.27 4.89
CA ARG A 304 19.52 14.00 5.00
C ARG A 304 18.07 14.14 4.61
N TRP A 305 17.46 15.30 4.83
CA TRP A 305 16.12 15.58 4.32
C TRP A 305 16.07 15.55 2.79
N ASP A 306 17.08 16.10 2.12
CA ASP A 306 17.20 16.03 0.65
C ASP A 306 17.37 14.58 0.19
N GLN A 307 18.22 13.79 0.86
CA GLN A 307 18.37 12.35 0.58
C GLN A 307 17.05 11.58 0.76
N LEU A 308 16.27 11.88 1.81
CA LEU A 308 14.96 11.27 2.05
C LEU A 308 13.93 11.68 0.99
N ALA A 309 14.01 12.90 0.46
CA ALA A 309 13.18 13.35 -0.65
C ALA A 309 13.50 12.56 -1.93
N ASP A 310 14.77 12.32 -2.23
CA ASP A 310 15.19 11.49 -3.38
C ASP A 310 14.73 10.04 -3.23
N ILE A 311 14.85 9.47 -2.02
CA ILE A 311 14.35 8.13 -1.69
C ILE A 311 12.83 8.04 -1.88
N TYR A 312 12.09 9.08 -1.46
CA TYR A 312 10.65 9.15 -1.65
C TYR A 312 10.27 9.24 -3.12
N LEU A 313 10.94 10.10 -3.90
CA LEU A 313 10.73 10.23 -5.33
C LEU A 313 11.00 8.90 -6.06
N ALA A 314 12.08 8.20 -5.72
CA ALA A 314 12.38 6.89 -6.28
C ALA A 314 11.26 5.87 -5.99
N GLN A 315 10.70 5.89 -4.78
CA GLN A 315 9.55 5.07 -4.42
C GLN A 315 8.31 5.42 -5.26
N GLN A 316 7.99 6.71 -5.43
CA GLN A 316 6.88 7.17 -6.29
C GLN A 316 7.06 6.70 -7.73
N LEU A 317 8.25 6.92 -8.31
CA LEU A 317 8.58 6.52 -9.68
C LEU A 317 8.40 5.01 -9.89
N SER A 318 8.75 4.19 -8.89
CA SER A 318 8.58 2.73 -8.96
C SER A 318 7.12 2.25 -9.00
N CYS A 319 6.18 3.14 -8.68
CA CYS A 319 4.75 2.83 -8.79
C CYS A 319 4.25 2.97 -10.24
N TYR A 320 4.96 3.72 -11.10
CA TYR A 320 4.62 3.86 -12.52
C TYR A 320 5.06 2.63 -13.30
N LEU A 321 4.10 1.73 -13.53
CA LEU A 321 4.28 0.51 -14.30
C LEU A 321 4.13 0.83 -15.80
N PRO A 322 5.18 0.73 -16.64
CA PRO A 322 5.18 1.30 -17.99
C PRO A 322 4.14 0.71 -18.94
N ASP A 323 3.91 -0.59 -18.86
CA ASP A 323 2.91 -1.26 -19.71
C ASP A 323 1.50 -1.22 -19.11
N TYR A 324 1.30 -0.59 -17.95
CA TYR A 324 0.03 -0.66 -17.23
C TYR A 324 -1.15 -0.09 -18.02
N LEU A 325 -0.96 1.09 -18.62
CA LEU A 325 -1.96 1.69 -19.47
C LEU A 325 -1.96 1.10 -20.89
N ALA A 326 -0.79 0.78 -21.43
CA ALA A 326 -0.65 0.29 -22.81
C ALA A 326 -1.23 -1.13 -23.00
N GLU A 327 -1.10 -2.00 -22.00
CA GLU A 327 -1.60 -3.38 -22.05
C GLU A 327 -3.13 -3.44 -22.04
N TYR A 328 -3.77 -2.59 -21.23
CA TYR A 328 -5.23 -2.59 -21.08
C TYR A 328 -5.69 -1.21 -20.57
N PRO A 329 -6.03 -0.26 -21.46
CA PRO A 329 -6.41 1.11 -21.10
C PRO A 329 -7.85 1.14 -20.55
N SER A 330 -8.05 0.57 -19.38
CA SER A 330 -9.35 0.54 -18.72
C SER A 330 -9.68 1.87 -18.05
N VAL A 331 -10.97 2.07 -17.78
CA VAL A 331 -11.47 3.24 -17.06
C VAL A 331 -10.73 3.43 -15.73
N ASP A 332 -10.52 2.35 -14.97
CA ASP A 332 -9.87 2.42 -13.66
C ASP A 332 -8.40 2.77 -13.76
N ARG A 333 -7.65 2.16 -14.70
CA ARG A 333 -6.21 2.42 -14.85
C ARG A 333 -5.93 3.85 -15.27
N LEU A 334 -6.77 4.41 -16.14
CA LEU A 334 -6.68 5.81 -16.55
C LEU A 334 -6.96 6.74 -15.37
N LEU A 335 -8.03 6.49 -14.61
CA LEU A 335 -8.34 7.26 -13.41
C LEU A 335 -7.19 7.22 -12.39
N GLU A 336 -6.69 6.02 -12.07
CA GLU A 336 -5.58 5.80 -11.14
C GLU A 336 -4.31 6.55 -11.58
N THR A 337 -4.02 6.56 -12.88
CA THR A 337 -2.86 7.28 -13.42
C THR A 337 -3.01 8.79 -13.23
N VAL A 338 -4.20 9.35 -13.52
CA VAL A 338 -4.46 10.79 -13.34
C VAL A 338 -4.46 11.17 -11.86
N GLU A 339 -5.08 10.37 -11.00
CA GLU A 339 -5.03 10.55 -9.55
C GLU A 339 -3.59 10.58 -9.04
N ARG A 340 -2.72 9.70 -9.57
CA ARG A 340 -1.31 9.66 -9.19
C ARG A 340 -0.53 10.89 -9.68
N TYR A 341 -0.80 11.38 -10.89
CA TYR A 341 -0.22 12.65 -11.34
C TYR A 341 -0.64 13.82 -10.45
N GLU A 342 -1.91 13.87 -10.03
CA GLU A 342 -2.40 14.88 -9.09
C GLU A 342 -1.72 14.76 -7.71
N GLU A 343 -1.58 13.54 -7.21
CA GLU A 343 -0.92 13.24 -5.93
C GLU A 343 0.53 13.70 -5.93
N ASP A 344 1.30 13.34 -6.96
CA ASP A 344 2.72 13.65 -7.06
C ASP A 344 2.98 15.17 -7.19
N LEU A 345 2.02 15.92 -7.76
CA LEU A 345 2.13 17.37 -7.94
C LEU A 345 1.58 18.19 -6.77
N THR A 346 0.64 17.63 -6.00
CA THR A 346 -0.14 18.42 -5.02
C THR A 346 -0.18 17.84 -3.62
N ASP A 347 0.39 16.65 -3.42
CA ASP A 347 0.30 15.83 -2.20
C ASP A 347 -1.16 15.46 -1.82
N LYS A 348 -2.11 15.67 -2.74
CA LYS A 348 -3.56 15.46 -2.54
C LYS A 348 -4.15 14.81 -3.77
N VAL A 349 -5.23 14.07 -3.56
CA VAL A 349 -6.07 13.54 -4.64
C VAL A 349 -7.51 13.94 -4.38
N ARG A 350 -8.17 14.43 -5.42
CA ARG A 350 -9.58 14.78 -5.32
C ARG A 350 -10.45 13.53 -5.25
N VAL A 351 -11.55 13.65 -4.53
CA VAL A 351 -12.53 12.57 -4.41
C VAL A 351 -13.48 12.62 -5.60
N HIS A 352 -13.35 11.65 -6.51
CA HIS A 352 -14.21 11.57 -7.71
C HIS A 352 -15.60 10.97 -7.42
N GLY A 353 -15.76 10.19 -6.35
CA GLY A 353 -16.99 9.45 -6.07
C GLY A 353 -17.17 8.23 -6.97
N LYS A 354 -18.35 7.61 -6.94
CA LYS A 354 -18.74 6.51 -7.85
C LYS A 354 -17.83 5.29 -7.86
N LEU A 355 -17.00 5.10 -6.84
CA LEU A 355 -16.19 3.90 -6.70
C LEU A 355 -17.06 2.78 -6.14
N HIS A 356 -16.97 1.63 -6.80
CA HIS A 356 -17.47 0.35 -6.32
C HIS A 356 -16.28 -0.53 -5.96
N VAL A 357 -16.27 -1.14 -4.79
CA VAL A 357 -15.17 -2.03 -4.37
C VAL A 357 -15.59 -3.48 -4.33
N VAL A 358 -14.85 -4.35 -5.02
CA VAL A 358 -14.98 -5.80 -4.95
C VAL A 358 -13.93 -6.32 -3.98
N ILE A 359 -14.36 -7.08 -2.98
CA ILE A 359 -13.50 -7.75 -2.01
C ILE A 359 -13.69 -9.27 -2.19
N ASP A 360 -12.68 -9.92 -2.78
CA ASP A 360 -12.73 -11.35 -3.09
C ASP A 360 -11.71 -12.13 -2.25
N VAL A 361 -12.22 -13.00 -1.38
CA VAL A 361 -11.40 -13.84 -0.50
C VAL A 361 -10.91 -15.08 -1.24
N ASP A 362 -9.62 -15.40 -1.16
CA ASP A 362 -9.09 -16.68 -1.68
C ASP A 362 -9.12 -17.80 -0.62
N PRO A 363 -9.09 -19.08 -1.04
CA PRO A 363 -8.90 -20.19 -0.11
C PRO A 363 -7.65 -20.01 0.76
N ALA A 364 -7.76 -20.49 1.99
CA ALA A 364 -6.71 -20.33 2.98
C ALA A 364 -5.43 -21.08 2.58
N ILE A 365 -4.28 -20.44 2.80
CA ILE A 365 -2.96 -21.07 2.73
C ILE A 365 -2.59 -21.48 4.15
N GLU A 366 -2.46 -22.79 4.40
CA GLU A 366 -1.99 -23.29 5.68
C GLU A 366 -0.50 -23.01 5.86
N VAL A 367 -0.14 -22.49 7.05
CA VAL A 367 1.22 -22.06 7.35
C VAL A 367 1.97 -23.18 8.08
N SER A 368 3.00 -23.73 7.44
CA SER A 368 3.92 -24.63 8.11
C SER A 368 4.79 -23.89 9.15
N PRO A 369 4.96 -24.42 10.37
CA PRO A 369 5.85 -23.85 11.39
C PRO A 369 7.33 -23.79 10.98
N GLU A 370 7.74 -24.56 9.98
CA GLU A 370 9.14 -24.70 9.55
C GLU A 370 9.39 -23.99 8.22
N ARG A 371 10.44 -23.15 8.20
CA ARG A 371 10.93 -22.55 6.96
C ARG A 371 11.89 -23.52 6.30
N ASP A 372 11.65 -23.81 5.02
CA ASP A 372 12.64 -24.47 4.18
C ASP A 372 13.84 -23.53 4.00
N ARG A 373 14.99 -23.93 4.54
CA ARG A 373 16.23 -23.15 4.49
C ARG A 373 17.07 -23.44 3.24
N SER A 374 16.66 -24.43 2.43
CA SER A 374 17.34 -24.78 1.18
C SER A 374 16.90 -23.89 0.02
N ALA A 375 15.70 -23.31 0.08
CA ALA A 375 15.17 -22.40 -0.92
C ALA A 375 15.71 -20.97 -0.75
N SER A 376 16.13 -20.35 -1.86
CA SER A 376 16.57 -18.95 -1.91
C SER A 376 15.43 -17.96 -1.67
N ILE A 377 14.22 -18.31 -2.10
CA ILE A 377 12.97 -17.55 -1.93
C ILE A 377 12.05 -18.35 -1.00
N ASP A 378 11.35 -17.70 -0.06
CA ASP A 378 10.39 -18.38 0.82
C ASP A 378 9.19 -18.89 0.01
N PRO A 379 8.95 -20.21 -0.09
CA PRO A 379 7.85 -20.76 -0.89
C PRO A 379 6.47 -20.24 -0.46
N LEU A 380 6.31 -19.89 0.82
CA LEU A 380 5.07 -19.30 1.32
C LEU A 380 4.84 -17.89 0.77
N SER A 381 5.91 -17.12 0.62
CA SER A 381 5.86 -15.75 0.08
C SER A 381 5.55 -15.78 -1.42
N GLU A 382 6.20 -16.68 -2.15
CA GLU A 382 5.95 -16.89 -3.58
C GLU A 382 4.51 -17.36 -3.84
N LEU A 383 4.04 -18.37 -3.09
CA LEU A 383 2.65 -18.83 -3.19
C LEU A 383 1.64 -17.72 -2.89
N LEU A 384 1.85 -16.91 -1.85
CA LEU A 384 0.98 -15.78 -1.53
C LEU A 384 0.96 -14.75 -2.68
N ARG A 385 2.13 -14.39 -3.21
CA ARG A 385 2.26 -13.46 -4.32
C ARG A 385 1.54 -13.97 -5.55
N ASP A 386 1.73 -15.23 -5.92
CA ASP A 386 1.16 -15.82 -7.13
C ASP A 386 -0.37 -15.94 -7.02
N ARG A 387 -0.89 -16.30 -5.83
CA ARG A 387 -2.34 -16.32 -5.54
C ARG A 387 -2.96 -14.93 -5.66
N LEU A 388 -2.32 -13.90 -5.08
CA LEU A 388 -2.77 -12.52 -5.21
C LEU A 388 -2.72 -12.04 -6.66
N ALA A 389 -1.61 -12.24 -7.35
CA ALA A 389 -1.43 -11.85 -8.74
C ALA A 389 -2.49 -12.50 -9.65
N ALA A 390 -2.74 -13.80 -9.49
CA ALA A 390 -3.76 -14.52 -10.25
C ALA A 390 -5.17 -14.01 -9.95
N LYS A 391 -5.47 -13.66 -8.69
CA LYS A 391 -6.78 -13.09 -8.32
C LYS A 391 -6.96 -11.69 -8.91
N LEU A 392 -5.98 -10.82 -8.80
CA LEU A 392 -6.02 -9.47 -9.38
C LEU A 392 -6.11 -9.52 -10.91
N ALA A 393 -5.43 -10.46 -11.56
CA ALA A 393 -5.52 -10.66 -13.01
C ALA A 393 -6.93 -11.10 -13.47
N LYS A 394 -7.71 -11.76 -12.61
CA LYS A 394 -9.13 -12.06 -12.89
C LYS A 394 -10.00 -10.83 -12.69
N LEU A 395 -9.85 -10.15 -11.56
CA LEU A 395 -10.63 -8.95 -11.20
C LEU A 395 -10.37 -7.77 -12.16
N SER A 396 -9.17 -7.66 -12.72
CA SER A 396 -8.82 -6.58 -13.66
C SER A 396 -9.67 -6.59 -14.93
N ARG A 397 -10.16 -7.77 -15.34
CA ARG A 397 -11.03 -7.95 -16.52
C ARG A 397 -12.43 -7.38 -16.33
N GLU A 398 -12.84 -7.09 -15.09
CA GLU A 398 -14.13 -6.45 -14.80
C GLU A 398 -14.09 -4.94 -15.01
N SER A 399 -12.89 -4.38 -15.14
CA SER A 399 -12.72 -2.98 -15.52
C SER A 399 -13.03 -2.82 -17.01
N PRO A 400 -14.02 -1.99 -17.39
CA PRO A 400 -14.33 -1.78 -18.79
C PRO A 400 -13.16 -1.08 -19.48
N LEU A 401 -12.86 -1.50 -20.72
CA LEU A 401 -12.00 -0.73 -21.60
C LEU A 401 -12.61 0.66 -21.79
N TYR A 402 -11.77 1.69 -21.70
CA TYR A 402 -12.20 3.03 -22.03
C TYR A 402 -12.35 3.15 -23.56
N GLN A 403 -13.45 3.74 -23.99
CA GLN A 403 -13.76 4.06 -25.38
C GLN A 403 -14.02 5.57 -25.43
N ASP A 404 -13.33 6.28 -26.32
CA ASP A 404 -13.42 7.75 -26.46
C ASP A 404 -14.78 8.25 -26.95
#